data_AF-A0A7K9BE80-F1
#
_entry.id   AF-A0A7K9BE80-F1
#
_cell.length_a   1.000
_cell.length_b   1.000
_cell.length_c   1.000
_cell.angle_alpha   90.00
_cell.angle_beta   90.00
_cell.angle_gamma   90.00
#
_symmetry.space_group_name_H-M   'P 1'
#
loop_
_entity.id
_entity.type
_entity.pdbx_description
1 polymer ?
#
loop_
_entity_poly.entity_id
_entity_poly.type
_entity_poly.pdbx_seq_one_letter_code
_entity_poly.pdbx_strand_id
1 'polypeptide(L)'
;GKRPEDFDRHTMRILIFVLTLSIFSCSGFPVYDYELPVTEEALNASIARINSQSRGPNLYGVVRSHVRSVDMWNSNDYKLVLQFSIRETVCTKISGRDPFTCDFKIGPFV
;
A
#
# COMPACT_ATOMS: atom_id res chain seq x y z
N GLY A 1 32.59 -51.60 -17.11
CA GLY A 1 31.61 -51.18 -16.10
C GLY A 1 32.13 -49.95 -15.38
N LYS A 2 31.36 -48.86 -15.32
CA LYS A 2 31.74 -47.66 -14.56
C LYS A 2 31.67 -47.98 -13.06
N ARG A 3 32.72 -47.61 -12.32
CA ARG A 3 32.90 -47.92 -10.90
C ARG A 3 31.80 -47.21 -10.07
N PRO A 4 31.14 -47.87 -9.09
CA PRO A 4 29.99 -47.33 -8.34
C PRO A 4 30.23 -45.93 -7.73
N GLU A 5 31.48 -45.64 -7.37
CA GLU A 5 31.89 -44.45 -6.60
C GLU A 5 31.89 -43.16 -7.43
N ASP A 6 31.97 -43.26 -8.76
CA ASP A 6 31.82 -42.10 -9.66
C ASP A 6 30.36 -41.67 -9.81
N PHE A 7 29.42 -42.61 -9.63
CA PHE A 7 27.98 -42.36 -9.70
C PHE A 7 27.53 -41.61 -8.44
N ASP A 8 27.94 -42.07 -7.26
CA ASP A 8 27.65 -41.40 -5.99
C ASP A 8 28.24 -39.99 -5.91
N ARG A 9 29.44 -39.77 -6.45
CA ARG A 9 30.06 -38.44 -6.50
C ARG A 9 29.29 -37.46 -7.38
N HIS A 10 28.71 -37.92 -8.50
CA HIS A 10 27.88 -37.06 -9.36
C HIS A 10 26.51 -36.79 -8.73
N THR A 11 25.89 -37.81 -8.14
CA THR A 11 24.61 -37.68 -7.43
C THR A 11 24.72 -36.70 -6.26
N MET A 12 25.78 -36.79 -5.45
CA MET A 12 26.04 -35.85 -4.34
C MET A 12 26.23 -34.42 -4.83
N ARG A 13 26.95 -34.21 -5.95
CA ARG A 13 27.12 -32.87 -6.54
C ARG A 13 25.79 -32.29 -7.01
N ILE A 14 24.97 -33.10 -7.70
CA ILE A 14 23.65 -32.66 -8.17
C ILE A 14 22.76 -32.27 -6.98
N LEU A 15 22.77 -33.06 -5.90
CA LEU A 15 21.99 -32.75 -4.69
C LEU A 15 22.41 -31.42 -4.06
N ILE A 16 23.72 -31.14 -3.98
CA ILE A 16 24.24 -29.86 -3.46
C ILE A 16 23.81 -28.69 -4.36
N PHE A 17 23.86 -28.85 -5.69
CA PHE A 17 23.39 -27.83 -6.62
C PHE A 17 21.88 -27.56 -6.48
N VAL A 18 21.07 -28.61 -6.35
CA VAL A 18 19.62 -28.46 -6.16
C VAL A 18 19.30 -27.78 -4.83
N LEU A 19 20.01 -28.15 -3.74
CA LEU A 19 19.85 -27.53 -2.42
C LEU A 19 20.26 -26.05 -2.40
N THR A 20 21.33 -25.68 -3.10
CA THR A 20 21.78 -24.28 -3.16
C THR A 20 20.84 -23.41 -4.00
N LEU A 21 20.32 -23.94 -5.12
CA LEU A 21 19.34 -23.25 -5.95
C LEU A 21 17.99 -23.08 -5.23
N SER A 22 17.57 -24.06 -4.43
CA SER A 22 16.31 -23.96 -3.67
C SER A 22 16.38 -22.94 -2.55
N ILE A 23 17.50 -22.85 -1.82
CA ILE A 23 17.72 -21.81 -0.80
C ILE A 23 17.69 -20.40 -1.42
N PHE A 24 18.30 -20.23 -2.60
CA PHE A 24 18.34 -18.94 -3.29
C PHE A 24 16.99 -18.51 -3.89
N SER A 25 16.12 -19.48 -4.17
CA SER A 25 14.78 -19.22 -4.73
C SER A 25 13.73 -18.97 -3.65
N CYS A 26 14.02 -19.29 -2.39
CA CYS A 26 13.10 -19.12 -1.25
C CYS A 26 13.30 -17.81 -0.47
N SER A 27 14.18 -16.90 -0.90
CA SER A 27 14.19 -15.51 -0.39
C SER A 27 13.04 -14.71 -1.01
N GLY A 28 11.81 -15.12 -0.71
CA GLY A 28 10.61 -14.34 -0.99
C GLY A 28 10.62 -13.09 -0.10
N PHE A 29 10.56 -11.91 -0.72
CA PHE A 29 10.34 -10.67 0.01
C PHE A 29 8.92 -10.70 0.59
N PRO A 30 8.73 -10.52 1.91
CA PRO A 30 7.38 -10.48 2.47
C PRO A 30 6.64 -9.28 1.91
N VAL A 31 5.64 -9.54 1.05
CA VAL A 31 4.65 -8.53 0.68
C VAL A 31 3.70 -8.45 1.87
N TYR A 32 3.90 -7.46 2.73
CA TYR A 32 2.97 -7.18 3.81
C TYR A 32 1.72 -6.55 3.22
N ASP A 33 0.58 -7.27 3.31
CA ASP A 33 -0.74 -6.68 3.16
C ASP A 33 -1.00 -5.80 4.39
N TYR A 34 -0.36 -4.63 4.44
CA TYR A 34 -0.64 -3.63 5.46
C TYR A 34 -2.14 -3.38 5.42
N GLU A 35 -2.80 -3.67 6.55
CA GLU A 35 -4.23 -3.83 6.64
C GLU A 35 -4.94 -2.65 5.99
N LEU A 36 -5.57 -2.91 4.84
CA LEU A 36 -6.50 -2.02 4.14
C LEU A 36 -7.34 -1.15 5.09
N PRO A 37 -7.92 -1.66 6.20
CA PRO A 37 -8.71 -0.82 7.12
C PRO A 37 -7.93 0.37 7.71
N VAL A 38 -6.66 0.21 8.07
CA VAL A 38 -5.90 1.34 8.66
C VAL A 38 -5.62 2.42 7.61
N THR A 39 -5.42 2.02 6.35
CA THR A 39 -5.22 2.98 5.26
C THR A 39 -6.48 3.81 4.99
N GLU A 40 -7.65 3.19 5.11
CA GLU A 40 -8.95 3.86 4.94
C GLU A 40 -9.23 4.83 6.09
N GLU A 41 -8.98 4.42 7.34
CA GLU A 41 -9.14 5.29 8.50
C GLU A 41 -8.20 6.50 8.44
N ALA A 42 -6.92 6.27 8.12
CA ALA A 42 -5.94 7.34 7.96
C ALA A 42 -6.32 8.30 6.82
N LEU A 43 -6.87 7.79 5.72
CA LEU A 43 -7.36 8.60 4.61
C LEU A 43 -8.58 9.45 5.05
N ASN A 44 -9.52 8.84 5.77
CA ASN A 44 -10.71 9.52 6.28
C ASN A 44 -10.36 10.65 7.27
N ALA A 45 -9.46 10.38 8.22
CA ALA A 45 -8.95 11.39 9.14
C ALA A 45 -8.23 12.53 8.40
N SER A 46 -7.46 12.20 7.37
CA SER A 46 -6.72 13.18 6.56
C SER A 46 -7.67 14.11 5.78
N ILE A 47 -8.71 13.57 5.13
CA ILE A 47 -9.67 14.39 4.38
C ILE A 47 -10.55 15.22 5.32
N ALA A 48 -10.94 14.68 6.48
CA ALA A 48 -11.67 15.43 7.50
C ALA A 48 -10.88 16.65 7.99
N ARG A 49 -9.56 16.49 8.20
CA ARG A 49 -8.66 17.60 8.57
C ARG A 49 -8.55 18.66 7.46
N ILE A 50 -8.46 18.25 6.20
CA ILE A 50 -8.45 19.19 5.06
C ILE A 50 -9.76 19.97 4.99
N ASN A 51 -10.89 19.30 5.19
CA ASN A 51 -12.21 19.93 5.17
C ASN A 51 -12.44 20.87 6.36
N SER A 52 -11.88 20.60 7.54
CA SER A 52 -11.96 21.52 8.67
C SER A 52 -11.08 22.76 8.51
N GLN A 53 -9.91 22.63 7.87
CA GLN A 53 -8.97 23.74 7.70
C GLN A 53 -9.20 24.60 6.44
N SER A 54 -9.83 24.05 5.41
CA SER A 54 -10.09 24.78 4.17
C SER A 54 -11.13 25.89 4.38
N ARG A 55 -10.97 27.03 3.69
CA ARG A 55 -11.89 28.18 3.82
C ARG A 55 -13.11 28.12 2.90
N GLY A 56 -13.09 27.24 1.89
CA GLY A 56 -14.18 27.12 0.93
C GLY A 56 -15.50 26.63 1.56
N PRO A 57 -16.65 26.95 0.94
CA PRO A 57 -17.97 26.56 1.46
C PRO A 57 -18.28 25.07 1.24
N ASN A 58 -17.59 24.42 0.29
CA ASN A 58 -17.82 23.04 -0.12
C ASN A 58 -16.80 22.08 0.50
N LEU A 59 -17.20 20.82 0.58
CA LEU A 59 -16.33 19.71 0.96
C LEU A 59 -15.42 19.33 -0.20
N TYR A 60 -14.22 18.89 0.13
CA TYR A 60 -13.31 18.21 -0.75
C TYR A 60 -13.46 16.70 -0.57
N GLY A 61 -13.52 15.98 -1.68
CA GLY A 61 -13.52 14.52 -1.73
C GLY A 61 -12.23 14.00 -2.35
N VAL A 62 -11.92 12.73 -2.11
CA VAL A 62 -10.72 12.05 -2.64
C VAL A 62 -11.01 11.47 -4.02
N VAL A 63 -10.22 11.84 -5.03
CA VAL A 63 -10.37 11.33 -6.40
C VAL A 63 -9.61 10.02 -6.58
N ARG A 64 -8.37 9.99 -6.08
CA ARG A 64 -7.49 8.82 -6.11
C ARG A 64 -6.57 8.85 -4.91
N SER A 65 -6.37 7.69 -4.29
CA SER A 65 -5.43 7.47 -3.20
C SER A 65 -4.56 6.26 -3.48
N HIS A 66 -3.31 6.31 -3.01
CA HIS A 66 -2.41 5.17 -2.96
C HIS A 66 -1.42 5.33 -1.81
N VAL A 67 -0.94 4.19 -1.30
CA VAL A 67 0.14 4.17 -0.31
C VAL A 67 1.45 4.43 -1.04
N ARG A 68 2.19 5.46 -0.61
CA ARG A 68 3.48 5.83 -1.19
C ARG A 68 4.62 5.05 -0.55
N SER A 69 4.62 4.95 0.78
CA SER A 69 5.60 4.16 1.52
C SER A 69 5.04 3.76 2.88
N VAL A 70 5.61 2.67 3.41
CA VAL A 70 5.39 2.24 4.79
C VAL A 70 6.77 2.07 5.43
N ASP A 71 7.09 2.94 6.38
CA ASP A 71 8.37 2.90 7.08
C ASP A 71 8.16 2.20 8.42
N MET A 72 8.69 0.98 8.57
CA MET A 72 8.62 0.24 9.85
C MET A 72 9.75 0.74 10.76
N TRP A 73 9.39 1.33 11.90
CA TRP A 73 10.37 1.80 12.87
C TRP A 73 10.75 0.68 13.84
N ASN A 74 9.77 -0.10 14.31
CA ASN A 74 9.92 -1.26 15.19
C ASN A 74 8.80 -2.28 14.92
N SER A 75 8.77 -3.40 15.64
CA SER A 75 7.73 -4.44 15.50
C SER A 75 6.29 -3.93 15.70
N ASN A 76 6.12 -2.82 16.45
CA ASN A 76 4.82 -2.29 16.83
C ASN A 76 4.54 -0.90 16.26
N ASP A 77 5.57 -0.22 15.74
CA ASP A 77 5.47 1.15 15.27
C ASP A 77 5.82 1.22 13.79
N TYR A 78 4.89 1.73 13.00
CA TYR A 78 5.10 1.99 11.58
C TYR A 78 4.54 3.36 11.20
N LYS A 79 5.11 3.92 10.14
CA LYS A 79 4.70 5.18 9.55
C LYS A 79 4.14 4.92 8.16
N LEU A 80 2.87 5.23 7.98
CA LEU A 80 2.18 5.15 6.70
C LEU A 80 2.25 6.50 5.99
N VAL A 81 2.79 6.53 4.76
CA VAL A 81 2.78 7.73 3.92
C VAL A 81 1.75 7.55 2.81
N LEU A 82 0.62 8.25 2.96
CA LEU A 82 -0.45 8.29 1.96
C LEU A 82 -0.21 9.40 0.95
N GLN A 83 -0.43 9.11 -0.32
CA GLN A 83 -0.51 10.11 -1.37
C GLN A 83 -1.90 10.04 -2.00
N PHE A 84 -2.60 11.15 -1.98
CA PHE A 84 -3.95 11.23 -2.53
C PHE A 84 -4.19 12.58 -3.19
N SER A 85 -5.15 12.58 -4.11
CA SER A 85 -5.62 13.76 -4.84
C SER A 85 -7.02 14.13 -4.38
N ILE A 86 -7.26 15.43 -4.21
CA ILE A 86 -8.55 15.95 -3.75
C ILE A 86 -9.21 16.81 -4.82
N ARG A 87 -10.54 16.89 -4.79
CA ARG A 87 -11.33 17.75 -5.66
C ARG A 87 -12.53 18.31 -4.91
N GLU A 88 -12.90 19.55 -5.23
CA GLU A 88 -14.10 20.19 -4.68
C GLU A 88 -15.35 19.41 -5.10
N THR A 89 -16.24 19.15 -4.14
CA THR A 89 -17.53 18.49 -4.33
C THR A 89 -18.66 19.52 -4.44
N VAL A 90 -19.85 19.04 -4.81
CA VAL A 90 -21.08 19.85 -4.77
C VAL A 90 -21.67 19.97 -3.36
N CYS A 91 -21.21 19.16 -2.41
CA CYS A 91 -21.70 19.16 -1.04
C CYS A 91 -21.12 20.33 -0.25
N THR A 92 -21.98 21.05 0.46
CA THR A 92 -21.55 22.10 1.39
C THR A 92 -21.06 21.50 2.69
N LYS A 93 -20.13 22.17 3.37
CA LYS A 93 -19.62 21.72 4.68
C LYS A 93 -20.69 21.68 5.77
N ILE A 94 -21.69 22.54 5.64
CA ILE A 94 -22.81 22.66 6.59
C ILE A 94 -23.77 21.46 6.45
N SER A 95 -23.78 20.78 5.32
CA SER A 95 -24.70 19.66 5.06
C SER A 95 -24.49 18.45 5.97
N GLY A 96 -23.32 18.33 6.62
CA GLY A 96 -22.97 17.16 7.44
C GLY A 96 -22.87 15.85 6.65
N ARG A 97 -22.87 15.90 5.32
CA ARG A 97 -22.72 14.72 4.46
C ARG A 97 -21.29 14.21 4.47
N ASP A 98 -21.18 12.91 4.24
CA ASP A 98 -19.90 12.25 4.04
C ASP A 98 -19.28 12.63 2.68
N PRO A 99 -18.05 13.17 2.64
CA PRO A 99 -17.38 13.55 1.40
C PRO A 99 -17.25 12.44 0.35
N PHE A 100 -17.26 11.17 0.75
CA PHE A 100 -17.15 10.04 -0.19
C PHE A 100 -18.47 9.75 -0.95
N THR A 101 -19.60 10.25 -0.45
CA THR A 101 -20.91 10.11 -1.08
C THR A 101 -21.28 11.28 -1.99
N CYS A 102 -20.41 12.30 -2.07
CA CYS A 102 -20.68 13.56 -2.73
C CYS A 102 -20.09 13.60 -4.14
N ASP A 103 -20.90 14.03 -5.09
CA ASP A 103 -20.44 14.21 -6.47
C ASP A 103 -19.41 15.33 -6.57
N PHE A 104 -18.43 15.15 -7.46
CA PHE A 104 -17.45 16.17 -7.76
C PHE A 104 -18.04 17.30 -8.58
N LYS A 105 -17.63 18.54 -8.27
CA LYS A 105 -18.04 19.71 -9.03
C LYS A 105 -17.41 19.68 -10.42
N ILE A 106 -18.22 19.93 -11.45
CA ILE A 106 -17.80 19.96 -12.86
C ILE A 106 -17.57 21.43 -13.24
N GLY A 107 -16.39 21.77 -13.76
CA GLY A 107 -16.04 23.13 -14.17
C GLY A 107 -14.54 23.41 -14.21
N PRO A 108 -14.11 24.59 -14.70
CA PRO A 108 -12.71 24.97 -14.71
C PRO A 108 -12.18 25.07 -13.27
N PHE A 109 -11.09 24.35 -13.01
CA PHE A 109 -10.35 24.42 -11.76
C PHE A 109 -9.64 25.77 -11.71
N VAL A 110 -10.00 26.64 -10.78
CA VAL A 110 -9.34 27.94 -10.53
C VAL A 110 -8.57 27.92 -9.24
#